data_AF-A0A418AF39-F1
#
_entry.id   AF-A0A418AF39-F1
#
_cell.length_a   1.000
_cell.length_b   1.000
_cell.length_c   1.000
_cell.angle_alpha   90.00
_cell.angle_beta   90.00
_cell.angle_gamma   90.00
#
_symmetry.space_group_name_H-M   'P 1'
#
loop_
_entity.id
_entity.type
_entity.pdbx_description
1 polymer ?
#
loop_
_entity_poly.entity_id
_entity_poly.type
_entity_poly.pdbx_seq_one_letter_code
_entity_poly.pdbx_strand_id
1 'polypeptide(L)'
;MHALYAYYFLGMKRTDVARIFHKSTTTVSKWIQTYEATGDYARKNNPREGTFTKAQHVWLVRYYQSNPMSFLDEAKLAFEIEFKRFISVSTVWNVIHKHGLTWKALERRAIHIKQQDIQRYFTELASLDWTHLNIQFLDEVSFDNRGMLRKRGYAMKGKKLCFRGEFQRKPRVSLLCFIDVNGIVEVFDTDGTFDRAKFMECCGIHADNVSPYPGRGSIWILDGASIHCHADIVYYLRGRGIVPIFLPAYCAFYNPIEYVFGLIKKSFKRHYKESATKDLKLVIMSILKTFKSYDMTNIFRHCGYSKQGRFDPSKRLVDEDDASSDINDNMLEYVPVHEDEREEE
;
A
#
# COMPACT_ATOMS: atom_id res chain seq x y z
N MET A 1 29.15 -8.02 -34.24
CA MET A 1 28.29 -7.94 -35.44
C MET A 1 28.90 -7.07 -36.55
N HIS A 2 29.02 -5.75 -36.41
CA HIS A 2 29.48 -4.86 -37.49
C HIS A 2 30.85 -5.19 -38.12
N ALA A 3 31.84 -5.60 -37.32
CA ALA A 3 33.14 -6.00 -37.84
C ALA A 3 33.12 -7.29 -38.69
N LEU A 4 32.26 -8.25 -38.34
CA LEU A 4 32.08 -9.48 -39.13
C LEU A 4 31.27 -9.21 -40.39
N TYR A 5 30.27 -8.32 -40.30
CA TYR A 5 29.52 -7.87 -41.47
C TYR A 5 30.42 -7.18 -42.50
N ALA A 6 31.29 -6.26 -42.05
CA ALA A 6 32.25 -5.60 -42.91
C ALA A 6 33.21 -6.59 -43.61
N TYR A 7 33.61 -7.66 -42.93
CA TYR A 7 34.48 -8.68 -43.49
C TYR A 7 33.75 -9.57 -44.52
N TYR A 8 32.58 -10.12 -44.17
CA TYR A 8 31.88 -11.09 -45.01
C TYR A 8 30.99 -10.49 -46.09
N PHE A 9 30.27 -9.41 -45.79
CA PHE A 9 29.27 -8.84 -46.70
C PHE A 9 29.79 -7.63 -47.47
N LEU A 10 30.71 -6.85 -46.90
CA LEU A 10 31.35 -5.73 -47.59
C LEU A 10 32.71 -6.10 -48.20
N GLY A 11 33.18 -7.33 -48.02
CA GLY A 11 34.44 -7.84 -48.61
C GLY A 11 35.70 -7.12 -48.13
N MET A 12 35.66 -6.42 -46.99
CA MET A 12 36.80 -5.65 -46.50
C MET A 12 37.91 -6.55 -45.99
N LYS A 13 39.18 -6.16 -46.19
CA LYS A 13 40.32 -6.91 -45.65
C LYS A 13 40.39 -6.79 -44.13
N ARG A 14 40.95 -7.81 -43.47
CA ARG A 14 41.09 -7.86 -42.00
C ARG A 14 41.81 -6.63 -41.43
N THR A 15 42.79 -6.09 -42.15
CA THR A 15 43.54 -4.87 -41.80
C THR A 15 42.66 -3.62 -41.80
N ASP A 16 41.74 -3.53 -42.76
CA ASP A 16 40.83 -2.39 -42.90
C ASP A 16 39.75 -2.43 -41.83
N VAL A 17 39.20 -3.62 -41.56
CA VAL A 17 38.28 -3.84 -40.43
C VAL A 17 38.96 -3.50 -39.10
N ALA A 18 40.19 -3.95 -38.88
CA ALA A 18 40.96 -3.63 -37.67
C ALA A 18 41.15 -2.11 -37.48
N ARG A 19 41.44 -1.40 -38.57
CA ARG A 19 41.62 0.06 -38.58
C ARG A 19 40.32 0.82 -38.31
N ILE A 20 39.21 0.46 -38.98
CA ILE A 20 37.90 1.10 -38.82
C ILE A 20 37.37 0.95 -37.39
N PHE A 21 37.53 -0.24 -36.80
CA PHE A 21 37.01 -0.53 -35.46
C PHE A 21 38.02 -0.29 -34.33
N HIS A 22 39.19 0.28 -34.64
CA HIS A 22 40.29 0.52 -33.68
C HIS A 22 40.62 -0.72 -32.82
N LYS A 23 40.78 -1.87 -33.48
CA LYS A 23 41.18 -3.14 -32.85
C LYS A 23 42.45 -3.68 -33.48
N SER A 24 43.16 -4.56 -32.76
CA SER A 24 44.27 -5.28 -33.35
C SER A 24 43.78 -6.25 -34.43
N THR A 25 44.60 -6.45 -35.45
CA THR A 25 44.34 -7.47 -36.50
C THR A 25 44.18 -8.87 -35.89
N THR A 26 44.90 -9.18 -34.82
CA THR A 26 44.74 -10.42 -34.04
C THR A 26 43.35 -10.57 -33.41
N THR A 27 42.77 -9.48 -32.89
CA THR A 27 41.42 -9.50 -32.30
C THR A 27 40.36 -9.76 -33.37
N VAL A 28 40.48 -9.09 -34.52
CA VAL A 28 39.58 -9.31 -35.67
C VAL A 28 39.70 -10.75 -36.18
N SER A 29 40.92 -11.27 -36.31
CA SER A 29 41.15 -12.67 -36.69
C SER A 29 40.51 -13.66 -35.71
N LYS A 30 40.60 -13.41 -34.38
CA LYS A 30 39.94 -14.24 -33.37
C LYS A 30 38.41 -14.20 -33.49
N TRP A 31 37.83 -13.04 -33.78
CA TRP A 31 36.39 -12.93 -34.00
C TRP A 31 35.93 -13.69 -35.24
N ILE A 32 36.67 -13.59 -36.35
CA ILE A 32 36.39 -14.34 -37.59
C ILE A 32 36.48 -15.83 -37.32
N GLN A 33 37.57 -16.30 -36.70
CA GLN A 33 37.75 -17.72 -36.34
C GLN A 33 36.65 -18.24 -35.42
N THR A 34 36.25 -17.45 -34.42
CA THR A 34 35.15 -17.85 -33.51
C THR A 34 33.86 -17.99 -34.29
N TYR A 35 33.55 -17.02 -35.16
CA TYR A 35 32.35 -17.04 -35.99
C TYR A 35 32.34 -18.19 -37.01
N GLU A 36 33.47 -18.49 -37.65
CA GLU A 36 33.61 -19.64 -38.57
C GLU A 36 33.42 -20.97 -37.83
N ALA A 37 33.90 -21.07 -36.59
CA ALA A 37 33.83 -22.30 -35.81
C ALA A 37 32.46 -22.54 -35.15
N THR A 38 31.80 -21.49 -34.67
CA THR A 38 30.57 -21.63 -33.85
C THR A 38 29.32 -21.03 -34.50
N GLY A 39 29.44 -20.31 -35.61
CA GLY A 39 28.33 -19.55 -36.22
C GLY A 39 27.84 -18.36 -35.36
N ASP A 40 28.51 -18.08 -34.24
CA ASP A 40 28.12 -17.09 -33.25
C ASP A 40 29.31 -16.19 -32.88
N TYR A 41 29.01 -14.95 -32.49
CA TYR A 41 29.97 -13.95 -32.06
C TYR A 41 29.62 -13.38 -30.67
N ALA A 42 28.67 -14.01 -29.95
CA ALA A 42 28.32 -13.64 -28.60
C ALA A 42 29.53 -13.68 -27.66
N ARG A 43 29.55 -12.77 -26.69
CA ARG A 43 30.60 -12.75 -25.66
C ARG A 43 30.54 -14.07 -24.90
N LYS A 44 31.70 -14.73 -24.75
CA LYS A 44 31.82 -15.95 -23.92
C LYS A 44 31.32 -15.65 -22.50
N ASN A 45 30.17 -16.23 -22.15
CA ASN A 45 29.68 -16.24 -20.79
C ASN A 45 30.53 -17.25 -20.02
N ASN A 46 31.41 -16.77 -19.15
CA ASN A 46 32.04 -17.60 -18.15
C ASN A 46 31.17 -17.54 -16.89
N PRO A 47 30.24 -18.49 -16.67
CA PRO A 47 29.50 -18.54 -15.42
C PRO A 47 30.52 -18.70 -14.29
N ARG A 48 30.63 -17.67 -13.44
CA ARG A 48 31.36 -17.82 -12.19
C ARG A 48 30.53 -18.73 -11.30
N GLU A 49 31.10 -19.83 -10.82
CA GLU A 49 30.51 -20.53 -9.70
C GLU A 49 30.39 -19.55 -8.54
N GLY A 50 29.16 -19.38 -8.04
CA GLY A 50 28.90 -18.51 -6.91
C GLY A 50 29.70 -18.99 -5.71
N THR A 51 30.18 -18.06 -4.89
CA THR A 51 30.97 -18.36 -3.69
C THR A 51 30.26 -19.34 -2.74
N PHE A 52 28.93 -19.36 -2.75
CA PHE A 52 28.07 -20.22 -1.93
C PHE A 52 27.26 -21.19 -2.79
N THR A 53 26.99 -22.37 -2.24
CA THR A 53 26.27 -23.43 -2.93
C THR A 53 24.77 -23.13 -3.03
N LYS A 54 24.07 -23.80 -3.96
CA LYS A 54 22.60 -23.73 -4.02
C LYS A 54 21.94 -24.16 -2.71
N ALA A 55 22.48 -25.18 -2.04
CA ALA A 55 21.98 -25.65 -0.75
C ALA A 55 22.07 -24.55 0.33
N GLN A 56 23.19 -23.82 0.37
CA GLN A 56 23.38 -22.68 1.26
C GLN A 56 22.40 -21.54 0.99
N HIS A 57 22.08 -21.27 -0.27
CA HIS A 57 21.06 -20.28 -0.62
C HIS A 57 19.66 -20.71 -0.16
N VAL A 58 19.28 -21.96 -0.41
CA VAL A 58 18.00 -22.51 0.02
C VAL A 58 17.88 -22.52 1.54
N TRP A 59 18.97 -22.79 2.26
CA TRP A 59 18.99 -22.71 3.72
C TRP A 59 18.67 -21.29 4.22
N LEU A 60 19.24 -20.24 3.62
CA LEU A 60 18.91 -18.85 3.98
C LEU A 60 17.43 -18.52 3.77
N VAL A 61 16.84 -19.01 2.68
CA VAL A 61 15.40 -18.86 2.42
C VAL A 61 14.58 -19.55 3.51
N ARG A 62 14.91 -20.79 3.87
CA ARG A 62 14.24 -21.55 4.93
C ARG A 62 14.40 -20.91 6.32
N TYR A 63 15.57 -20.34 6.59
CA TYR A 63 15.82 -19.58 7.81
C TYR A 63 14.82 -18.43 7.94
N TYR A 64 14.61 -17.66 6.87
CA TYR A 64 13.63 -16.56 6.85
C TYR A 64 12.18 -17.04 6.89
N GLN A 65 11.85 -18.20 6.33
CA GLN A 65 10.52 -18.79 6.49
C GLN A 65 10.22 -19.15 7.96
N SER A 66 11.24 -19.61 8.69
CA SER A 66 11.11 -19.95 10.11
C SER A 66 11.26 -18.73 11.03
N ASN A 67 11.99 -17.71 10.58
CA ASN A 67 12.33 -16.51 11.34
C ASN A 67 12.08 -15.24 10.48
N PRO A 68 10.82 -14.94 10.11
CA PRO A 68 10.50 -13.90 9.13
C PRO A 68 10.85 -12.48 9.58
N MET A 69 11.06 -12.27 10.88
CA MET A 69 11.42 -10.97 11.45
C MET A 69 12.92 -10.73 11.57
N SER A 70 13.77 -11.72 11.21
CA SER A 70 15.20 -11.58 11.42
C SER A 70 15.83 -10.47 10.59
N PHE A 71 16.73 -9.71 11.20
CA PHE A 71 17.55 -8.76 10.47
C PHE A 71 18.62 -9.49 9.64
N LEU A 72 19.20 -8.79 8.66
CA LEU A 72 20.19 -9.40 7.76
C LEU A 72 21.48 -9.82 8.48
N ASP A 73 21.85 -9.11 9.55
CA ASP A 73 22.99 -9.43 10.40
C ASP A 73 22.72 -10.64 11.31
N GLU A 74 21.49 -10.83 11.78
CA GLU A 74 21.07 -12.06 12.47
C GLU A 74 21.11 -13.26 11.54
N ALA A 75 20.58 -13.14 10.32
CA ALA A 75 20.63 -14.20 9.30
C ALA A 75 22.07 -14.53 8.88
N LYS A 76 22.95 -13.52 8.79
CA LYS A 76 24.39 -13.70 8.61
C LYS A 76 24.98 -14.52 9.76
N LEU A 77 24.71 -14.15 11.00
CA LEU A 77 25.25 -14.84 12.17
C LEU A 77 24.80 -16.30 12.21
N ALA A 78 23.51 -16.55 11.97
CA ALA A 78 22.96 -17.89 11.90
C ALA A 78 23.62 -18.74 10.80
N PHE A 79 23.85 -18.15 9.62
CA PHE A 79 24.56 -18.81 8.52
C PHE A 79 26.02 -19.17 8.89
N GLU A 80 26.73 -18.24 9.54
CA GLU A 80 28.12 -18.46 9.97
C GLU A 80 28.21 -19.55 11.03
N ILE A 81 27.23 -19.64 11.92
CA ILE A 81 27.15 -20.71 12.92
C ILE A 81 26.89 -22.07 12.25
N GLU A 82 25.97 -22.14 11.31
CA GLU A 82 25.58 -23.38 10.63
C GLU A 82 26.69 -23.92 9.72
N PHE A 83 27.19 -23.10 8.80
CA PHE A 83 28.13 -23.54 7.76
C PHE A 83 29.59 -23.30 8.12
N LYS A 84 29.87 -22.73 9.31
CA LYS A 84 31.23 -22.34 9.76
C LYS A 84 31.98 -21.51 8.71
N ARG A 85 31.24 -20.68 7.98
CA ARG A 85 31.77 -19.92 6.84
C ARG A 85 31.23 -18.51 6.83
N PHE A 86 32.15 -17.56 6.68
CA PHE A 86 31.82 -16.14 6.58
C PHE A 86 30.91 -15.84 5.39
N ILE A 87 29.89 -15.00 5.62
CA ILE A 87 29.05 -14.40 4.57
C ILE A 87 28.83 -12.92 4.87
N SER A 88 28.86 -12.06 3.85
CA SER A 88 28.54 -10.64 4.06
C SER A 88 27.03 -10.41 4.09
N VAL A 89 26.59 -9.37 4.82
CA VAL A 89 25.18 -8.92 4.85
C VAL A 89 24.66 -8.65 3.43
N SER A 90 25.48 -8.02 2.58
CA SER A 90 25.11 -7.77 1.18
C SER A 90 24.89 -9.05 0.39
N THR A 91 25.65 -10.12 0.65
CA THR A 91 25.42 -11.42 0.01
C THR A 91 24.14 -12.07 0.50
N VAL A 92 23.85 -12.03 1.81
CA VAL A 92 22.57 -12.50 2.35
C VAL A 92 21.42 -11.79 1.64
N TRP A 93 21.47 -10.45 1.57
CA TRP A 93 20.47 -9.63 0.89
C TRP A 93 20.30 -10.03 -0.58
N ASN A 94 21.41 -10.16 -1.34
CA ASN A 94 21.35 -10.58 -2.74
C ASN A 94 20.73 -11.97 -2.91
N VAL A 95 21.07 -12.91 -2.03
CA VAL A 95 20.57 -14.30 -2.09
C VAL A 95 19.07 -14.34 -1.85
N ILE A 96 18.58 -13.70 -0.78
CA ILE A 96 17.15 -13.75 -0.46
C ILE A 96 16.31 -13.04 -1.53
N HIS A 97 16.77 -11.90 -2.04
CA HIS A 97 16.08 -11.17 -3.11
C HIS A 97 16.08 -11.95 -4.43
N LYS A 98 17.17 -12.65 -4.77
CA LYS A 98 17.23 -13.54 -5.93
C LYS A 98 16.21 -14.68 -5.86
N HIS A 99 15.82 -15.09 -4.65
CA HIS A 99 14.79 -16.12 -4.42
C HIS A 99 13.40 -15.52 -4.16
N GLY A 100 13.19 -14.24 -4.43
CA GLY A 100 11.87 -13.60 -4.38
C GLY A 100 11.46 -13.06 -3.01
N LEU A 101 12.28 -13.21 -1.96
CA LEU A 101 12.01 -12.55 -0.69
C LEU A 101 12.12 -11.04 -0.85
N THR A 102 11.15 -10.32 -0.30
CA THR A 102 11.12 -8.86 -0.32
C THR A 102 10.82 -8.35 1.09
N TRP A 103 11.33 -7.17 1.42
CA TRP A 103 11.01 -6.53 2.69
C TRP A 103 9.56 -6.04 2.66
N LYS A 104 8.72 -6.58 3.55
CA LYS A 104 7.30 -6.24 3.68
C LYS A 104 7.05 -5.45 4.96
N ALA A 105 6.02 -4.60 4.95
CA ALA A 105 5.52 -4.02 6.19
C ALA A 105 4.84 -5.14 7.01
N LEU A 106 5.17 -5.24 8.30
CA LEU A 106 4.59 -6.24 9.18
C LEU A 106 3.14 -5.86 9.53
N GLU A 107 2.20 -6.72 9.18
CA GLU A 107 0.84 -6.66 9.71
C GLU A 107 0.81 -7.33 11.09
N ARG A 108 0.48 -6.59 12.14
CA ARG A 108 0.34 -7.15 13.48
C ARG A 108 -1.10 -7.60 13.68
N ARG A 109 -1.34 -8.91 13.64
CA ARG A 109 -2.63 -9.51 13.99
C ARG A 109 -2.64 -9.85 15.47
N ALA A 110 -3.67 -9.42 16.18
CA ALA A 110 -3.82 -9.76 17.59
C ALA A 110 -4.08 -11.26 17.74
N ILE A 111 -3.40 -11.92 18.68
CA ILE A 111 -3.62 -13.35 19.02
C ILE A 111 -5.09 -13.62 19.43
N HIS A 112 -5.82 -12.58 19.84
CA HIS A 112 -7.17 -12.66 20.37
C HIS A 112 -8.30 -12.63 19.31
N ILE A 113 -8.01 -12.77 18.01
CA ILE A 113 -9.08 -12.91 17.02
C ILE A 113 -9.84 -14.21 17.29
N LYS A 114 -11.08 -14.10 17.77
CA LYS A 114 -11.93 -15.27 18.03
C LYS A 114 -12.65 -15.67 16.75
N GLN A 115 -12.46 -16.92 16.33
CA GLN A 115 -13.15 -17.48 15.17
C GLN A 115 -14.69 -17.38 15.30
N GLN A 116 -15.20 -17.48 16.53
CA GLN A 116 -16.63 -17.31 16.83
C GLN A 116 -17.15 -15.91 16.48
N ASP A 117 -16.37 -14.85 16.70
CA ASP A 117 -16.79 -13.48 16.37
C ASP A 117 -16.82 -13.26 14.85
N ILE A 118 -15.88 -13.88 14.12
CA ILE A 118 -15.89 -13.87 12.65
C ILE A 118 -17.11 -14.64 12.12
N GLN A 119 -17.40 -15.81 12.68
CA GLN A 119 -18.57 -16.61 12.30
C GLN A 119 -19.88 -15.87 12.60
N ARG A 120 -19.98 -15.18 13.75
CA ARG A 120 -21.11 -14.31 14.09
C ARG A 120 -21.29 -13.25 13.00
N TYR A 121 -20.25 -12.48 12.71
CA TYR A 121 -20.31 -11.42 11.70
C TYR A 121 -20.70 -11.96 10.31
N PHE A 122 -20.09 -13.06 9.88
CA PHE A 122 -20.41 -13.71 8.61
C PHE A 122 -21.88 -14.15 8.55
N THR A 123 -22.37 -14.80 9.61
CA THR A 123 -23.76 -15.30 9.67
C THR A 123 -24.76 -14.16 9.71
N GLU A 124 -24.46 -13.10 10.46
CA GLU A 124 -25.31 -11.91 10.57
C GLU A 124 -25.42 -11.23 9.20
N LEU A 125 -24.29 -10.95 8.55
CA LEU A 125 -24.27 -10.33 7.24
C LEU A 125 -24.92 -11.21 6.16
N ALA A 126 -24.69 -12.53 6.18
CA ALA A 126 -25.29 -13.47 5.24
C ALA A 126 -26.81 -13.63 5.41
N SER A 127 -27.37 -13.22 6.55
CA SER A 127 -28.82 -13.23 6.79
C SER A 127 -29.55 -12.00 6.22
N LEU A 128 -28.80 -11.02 5.70
CA LEU A 128 -29.33 -9.79 5.11
C LEU A 128 -29.24 -9.82 3.58
N ASP A 129 -30.18 -9.14 2.93
CA ASP A 129 -30.15 -8.86 1.49
C ASP A 129 -29.24 -7.65 1.20
N TRP A 130 -27.97 -7.82 1.52
CA TRP A 130 -26.99 -6.74 1.37
C TRP A 130 -26.41 -6.71 -0.04
N THR A 131 -26.18 -5.51 -0.54
CA THR A 131 -25.51 -5.21 -1.81
C THR A 131 -24.63 -3.97 -1.62
N HIS A 132 -23.80 -3.66 -2.61
CA HIS A 132 -23.03 -2.41 -2.60
C HIS A 132 -23.89 -1.14 -2.57
N LEU A 133 -25.20 -1.23 -2.87
CA LEU A 133 -26.11 -0.08 -2.82
C LEU A 133 -26.62 0.21 -1.41
N ASN A 134 -26.73 -0.81 -0.56
CA ASN A 134 -27.32 -0.65 0.77
C ASN A 134 -26.33 -0.74 1.93
N ILE A 135 -25.11 -1.23 1.70
CA ILE A 135 -24.06 -1.27 2.73
C ILE A 135 -23.23 0.01 2.78
N GLN A 136 -23.03 0.54 3.99
CA GLN A 136 -22.15 1.66 4.29
C GLN A 136 -21.25 1.32 5.47
N PHE A 137 -20.05 1.90 5.48
CA PHE A 137 -19.12 1.81 6.61
C PHE A 137 -18.98 3.18 7.23
N LEU A 138 -18.94 3.23 8.56
CA LEU A 138 -18.66 4.45 9.28
C LEU A 138 -17.62 4.23 10.38
N ASP A 139 -16.80 5.24 10.59
CA ASP A 139 -15.74 5.26 11.59
C ASP A 139 -15.20 6.69 11.76
N GLU A 140 -14.53 6.93 12.87
CA GLU A 140 -13.87 8.20 13.14
C GLU A 140 -12.42 8.23 12.67
N VAL A 141 -11.99 9.41 12.23
CA VAL A 141 -10.58 9.69 11.98
C VAL A 141 -10.20 11.05 12.53
N SER A 142 -9.05 11.11 13.19
CA SER A 142 -8.47 12.39 13.61
C SER A 142 -7.24 12.74 12.79
N PHE A 143 -7.18 14.02 12.42
CA PHE A 143 -6.05 14.60 11.72
C PHE A 143 -5.38 15.67 12.57
N ASP A 144 -4.07 15.53 12.76
CA ASP A 144 -3.20 16.60 13.25
C ASP A 144 -2.20 16.99 12.16
N ASN A 145 -1.71 18.22 12.21
CA ASN A 145 -0.81 18.73 11.17
C ASN A 145 0.54 17.98 11.12
N ARG A 146 0.98 17.36 12.22
CA ARG A 146 2.22 16.56 12.26
C ARG A 146 2.10 15.26 11.47
N GLY A 147 0.93 14.62 11.53
CA GLY A 147 0.61 13.42 10.77
C GLY A 147 0.62 13.65 9.25
N MET A 148 0.40 14.91 8.83
CA MET A 148 0.43 15.34 7.44
C MET A 148 1.82 15.69 6.92
N LEU A 149 2.83 15.83 7.79
CA LEU A 149 4.18 16.19 7.33
C LEU A 149 4.90 15.01 6.66
N ARG A 150 5.69 15.34 5.63
CA ARG A 150 6.60 14.39 4.99
C ARG A 150 7.72 14.03 5.96
N LYS A 151 7.95 12.73 6.16
CA LYS A 151 8.93 12.21 7.13
C LYS A 151 10.30 11.90 6.53
N ARG A 152 10.41 11.88 5.19
CA ARG A 152 11.61 11.48 4.46
C ARG A 152 11.77 12.36 3.22
N GLY A 153 13.01 12.56 2.82
CA GLY A 153 13.40 13.26 1.59
C GLY A 153 14.79 12.79 1.16
N TYR A 154 15.25 13.28 0.02
CA TYR A 154 16.56 12.91 -0.53
C TYR A 154 17.63 13.94 -0.16
N ALA A 155 18.79 13.47 0.24
CA ALA A 155 20.01 14.26 0.44
C ALA A 155 21.22 13.47 -0.02
N MET A 156 22.32 14.16 -0.34
CA MET A 156 23.57 13.51 -0.71
C MET A 156 24.07 12.59 0.41
N LYS A 157 24.68 11.46 0.04
CA LYS A 157 25.24 10.50 1.00
C LYS A 157 26.21 11.21 1.96
N GLY A 158 26.03 11.00 3.26
CA GLY A 158 26.85 11.64 4.30
C GLY A 158 26.47 13.09 4.63
N LYS A 159 25.44 13.66 3.99
CA LYS A 159 24.90 14.98 4.34
C LYS A 159 23.59 14.84 5.11
N LYS A 160 23.42 15.68 6.13
CA LYS A 160 22.18 15.76 6.91
C LYS A 160 21.12 16.51 6.10
N LEU A 161 19.92 15.95 5.99
CA LEU A 161 18.75 16.65 5.45
C LEU A 161 18.12 17.50 6.56
N CYS A 162 18.17 18.83 6.41
CA CYS A 162 17.54 19.77 7.32
C CYS A 162 16.43 20.53 6.60
N PHE A 163 15.21 20.47 7.12
CA PHE A 163 14.07 21.25 6.65
C PHE A 163 13.67 22.24 7.74
N ARG A 164 13.48 23.52 7.39
CA ARG A 164 13.00 24.56 8.30
C ARG A 164 11.57 24.91 7.92
N GLY A 165 10.67 24.83 8.88
CA GLY A 165 9.26 25.15 8.77
C GLY A 165 8.80 25.82 10.07
N GLU A 166 7.53 26.18 10.12
CA GLU A 166 6.89 26.78 11.29
C GLU A 166 6.72 25.76 12.42
N PHE A 167 6.45 24.49 12.08
CA PHE A 167 6.24 23.37 13.00
C PHE A 167 5.27 23.63 14.16
N GLN A 168 4.36 24.61 14.00
CA GLN A 168 3.40 24.98 15.02
C GLN A 168 2.33 23.91 15.16
N ARG A 169 1.96 23.56 16.40
CA ARG A 169 0.90 22.57 16.64
C ARG A 169 -0.47 23.21 16.40
N LYS A 170 -1.21 22.70 15.42
CA LYS A 170 -2.60 23.10 15.19
C LYS A 170 -3.57 22.20 15.98
N PRO A 171 -4.79 22.70 16.34
CA PRO A 171 -5.83 21.85 16.90
C PRO A 171 -6.11 20.64 16.01
N ARG A 172 -6.41 19.52 16.66
CA ARG A 172 -6.78 18.28 15.96
C ARG A 172 -8.19 18.42 15.42
N VAL A 173 -8.38 18.09 14.16
CA VAL A 173 -9.70 18.00 13.53
C VAL A 173 -10.10 16.52 13.54
N SER A 174 -11.24 16.21 14.17
CA SER A 174 -11.80 14.86 14.13
C SER A 174 -13.00 14.82 13.24
N LEU A 175 -13.11 13.75 12.45
CA LEU A 175 -14.19 13.53 11.52
C LEU A 175 -14.88 12.20 11.81
N LEU A 176 -16.19 12.16 11.62
CA LEU A 176 -16.97 10.94 11.45
C LEU A 176 -17.32 10.84 9.98
N CYS A 177 -16.87 9.78 9.33
CA CYS A 177 -17.05 9.59 7.89
C CYS A 177 -17.96 8.41 7.63
N PHE A 178 -18.82 8.54 6.63
CA PHE A 178 -19.62 7.48 6.05
C PHE A 178 -19.13 7.21 4.64
N ILE A 179 -18.89 5.95 4.28
CA ILE A 179 -18.46 5.56 2.93
C ILE A 179 -19.34 4.45 2.36
N ASP A 180 -19.47 4.44 1.04
CA ASP A 180 -19.99 3.33 0.26
C ASP A 180 -18.96 2.94 -0.82
N VAL A 181 -19.31 2.00 -1.71
CA VAL A 181 -18.38 1.57 -2.77
C VAL A 181 -18.02 2.69 -3.76
N ASN A 182 -18.81 3.75 -3.85
CA ASN A 182 -18.64 4.84 -4.81
C ASN A 182 -17.93 6.06 -4.23
N GLY A 183 -17.63 6.07 -2.92
CA GLY A 183 -16.89 7.15 -2.29
C GLY A 183 -17.34 7.45 -0.87
N ILE A 184 -16.92 8.64 -0.41
CA ILE A 184 -17.42 9.24 0.82
C ILE A 184 -18.85 9.74 0.59
N VAL A 185 -19.77 9.24 1.42
CA VAL A 185 -21.18 9.59 1.41
C VAL A 185 -21.42 10.85 2.23
N GLU A 186 -20.92 10.87 3.47
CA GLU A 186 -21.11 11.98 4.41
C GLU A 186 -19.90 12.15 5.34
N VAL A 187 -19.66 13.38 5.78
CA VAL A 187 -18.61 13.73 6.74
C VAL A 187 -19.12 14.74 7.75
N PHE A 188 -18.98 14.42 9.02
CA PHE A 188 -19.20 15.36 10.12
C PHE A 188 -17.87 15.67 10.78
N ASP A 189 -17.67 16.91 11.20
CA ASP A 189 -16.50 17.31 11.97
C ASP A 189 -16.86 17.71 13.40
N THR A 190 -15.91 17.54 14.31
CA THR A 190 -15.99 18.05 15.66
C THR A 190 -14.63 18.56 16.12
N ASP A 191 -14.65 19.59 16.96
CA ASP A 191 -13.50 19.96 17.75
C ASP A 191 -13.24 18.86 18.79
N GLY A 192 -12.00 18.37 18.89
CA GLY A 192 -11.64 17.38 19.90
C GLY A 192 -11.96 15.93 19.51
N THR A 193 -12.67 15.18 20.35
CA THR A 193 -13.04 13.76 20.14
C THR A 193 -14.56 13.67 20.05
N PHE A 194 -15.10 12.77 19.23
CA PHE A 194 -16.53 12.48 19.25
C PHE A 194 -16.92 11.89 20.61
N ASP A 195 -17.87 12.55 21.27
CA ASP A 195 -18.59 11.93 22.37
C ASP A 195 -19.85 11.23 21.84
N ARG A 196 -20.52 10.49 22.72
CA ARG A 196 -21.73 9.73 22.37
C ARG A 196 -22.86 10.63 21.85
N ALA A 197 -23.03 11.83 22.42
CA ALA A 197 -24.11 12.73 22.05
C ALA A 197 -23.89 13.25 20.62
N LYS A 198 -22.67 13.69 20.32
CA LYS A 198 -22.30 14.18 18.98
C LYS A 198 -22.35 13.07 17.95
N PHE A 199 -21.86 11.88 18.29
CA PHE A 199 -21.95 10.70 17.42
C PHE A 199 -23.40 10.37 17.06
N MET A 200 -24.29 10.34 18.06
CA MET A 200 -25.71 10.07 17.86
C MET A 200 -26.41 11.15 17.02
N GLU A 201 -26.09 12.42 17.25
CA GLU A 201 -26.58 13.55 16.44
C GLU A 201 -26.19 13.37 14.96
N CYS A 202 -24.91 13.12 14.67
CA CYS A 202 -24.42 12.91 13.32
C CYS A 202 -25.07 11.70 12.63
N CYS A 203 -25.23 10.59 13.37
CA CYS A 203 -25.96 9.42 12.88
C CYS A 203 -27.42 9.75 12.55
N GLY A 204 -28.10 10.54 13.39
CA GLY A 204 -29.47 10.97 13.13
C GLY A 204 -29.61 11.79 11.86
N ILE A 205 -28.73 12.78 11.67
CA ILE A 205 -28.71 13.63 10.47
C ILE A 205 -28.47 12.79 9.21
N HIS A 206 -27.50 11.88 9.24
CA HIS A 206 -27.24 11.01 8.08
C HIS A 206 -28.40 10.04 7.81
N ALA A 207 -29.04 9.53 8.87
CA ALA A 207 -30.19 8.64 8.77
C ALA A 207 -31.43 9.30 8.13
N ASP A 208 -31.53 10.62 8.05
CA ASP A 208 -32.59 11.32 7.30
C ASP A 208 -32.41 11.18 5.77
N ASN A 209 -31.20 10.89 5.30
CA ASN A 209 -30.87 10.74 3.87
C ASN A 209 -30.78 9.27 3.42
N VAL A 210 -31.08 8.33 4.32
CA VAL A 210 -30.99 6.89 4.09
C VAL A 210 -32.39 6.30 3.94
N SER A 211 -32.56 5.35 3.02
CA SER A 211 -33.82 4.61 2.88
C SER A 211 -33.90 3.49 3.93
N PRO A 212 -35.09 3.18 4.49
CA PRO A 212 -35.25 2.00 5.34
C PRO A 212 -34.85 0.70 4.64
N TYR A 213 -34.31 -0.26 5.38
CA TYR A 213 -33.91 -1.58 4.87
C TYR A 213 -35.05 -2.29 4.12
N PRO A 214 -34.80 -2.87 2.93
CA PRO A 214 -33.50 -3.11 2.26
C PRO A 214 -32.99 -1.97 1.34
N GLY A 215 -33.53 -0.76 1.47
CA GLY A 215 -33.22 0.39 0.62
C GLY A 215 -31.77 0.89 0.69
N ARG A 216 -31.45 1.90 -0.15
CA ARG A 216 -30.11 2.47 -0.28
C ARG A 216 -29.57 2.99 1.06
N GLY A 217 -28.33 2.62 1.37
CA GLY A 217 -27.61 2.98 2.59
C GLY A 217 -28.13 2.40 3.90
N SER A 218 -29.04 1.42 3.88
CA SER A 218 -29.74 0.94 5.07
C SER A 218 -28.95 0.02 6.00
N ILE A 219 -27.79 -0.49 5.60
CA ILE A 219 -26.96 -1.40 6.40
C ILE A 219 -25.67 -0.67 6.77
N TRP A 220 -25.43 -0.48 8.06
CA TRP A 220 -24.28 0.27 8.57
C TRP A 220 -23.32 -0.67 9.28
N ILE A 221 -22.08 -0.72 8.82
CA ILE A 221 -21.02 -1.52 9.42
C ILE A 221 -20.13 -0.62 10.28
N LEU A 222 -19.96 -0.98 11.56
CA LEU A 222 -19.16 -0.24 12.54
C LEU A 222 -18.11 -1.16 13.17
N ASP A 223 -17.06 -0.56 13.74
CA ASP A 223 -16.19 -1.29 14.65
C ASP A 223 -16.88 -1.55 16.02
N GLY A 224 -16.24 -2.34 16.87
CA GLY A 224 -16.76 -2.72 18.19
C GLY A 224 -16.53 -1.68 19.30
N ALA A 225 -16.33 -0.40 19.00
CA ALA A 225 -16.14 0.62 20.03
C ALA A 225 -17.35 0.70 20.98
N SER A 226 -17.10 1.01 22.25
CA SER A 226 -18.14 1.04 23.29
C SER A 226 -19.24 2.07 23.02
N ILE A 227 -18.90 3.18 22.37
CA ILE A 227 -19.86 4.21 21.96
C ILE A 227 -20.78 3.66 20.86
N HIS A 228 -20.23 2.95 19.87
CA HIS A 228 -20.99 2.38 18.75
C HIS A 228 -21.98 1.30 19.21
N CYS A 229 -21.55 0.46 20.15
CA CYS A 229 -22.35 -0.65 20.65
C CYS A 229 -23.40 -0.23 21.70
N HIS A 230 -23.57 1.07 21.96
CA HIS A 230 -24.52 1.54 22.96
C HIS A 230 -25.96 1.22 22.55
N ALA A 231 -26.73 0.61 23.45
CA ALA A 231 -28.07 0.12 23.17
C ALA A 231 -28.99 1.21 22.59
N ASP A 232 -28.97 2.43 23.14
CA ASP A 232 -29.79 3.54 22.66
C ASP A 232 -29.51 3.91 21.19
N ILE A 233 -28.24 3.87 20.76
CA ILE A 233 -27.86 4.14 19.37
C ILE A 233 -28.39 3.02 18.48
N VAL A 234 -28.19 1.75 18.89
CA VAL A 234 -28.69 0.58 18.15
C VAL A 234 -30.21 0.63 17.99
N TYR A 235 -30.95 0.90 19.07
CA TYR A 235 -32.40 1.00 19.03
C TYR A 235 -32.87 2.17 18.18
N TYR A 236 -32.21 3.32 18.29
CA TYR A 236 -32.52 4.50 17.48
C TYR A 236 -32.36 4.22 15.98
N LEU A 237 -31.21 3.65 15.57
CA LEU A 237 -30.96 3.30 14.16
C LEU A 237 -31.97 2.27 13.64
N ARG A 238 -32.24 1.21 14.40
CA ARG A 238 -33.22 0.19 14.03
C ARG A 238 -34.63 0.76 13.91
N GLY A 239 -35.02 1.68 14.79
CA GLY A 239 -36.31 2.38 14.72
C GLY A 239 -36.49 3.21 13.44
N ARG A 240 -35.38 3.63 12.81
CA ARG A 240 -35.34 4.32 11.52
C ARG A 240 -35.21 3.38 10.32
N GLY A 241 -35.25 2.07 10.54
CA GLY A 241 -35.09 1.06 9.49
C GLY A 241 -33.64 0.85 9.05
N ILE A 242 -32.66 1.27 9.85
CA ILE A 242 -31.23 1.03 9.60
C ILE A 242 -30.80 -0.22 10.36
N VAL A 243 -30.00 -1.06 9.71
CA VAL A 243 -29.47 -2.31 10.27
C VAL A 243 -27.99 -2.10 10.63
N PRO A 244 -27.67 -1.78 11.90
CA PRO A 244 -26.28 -1.72 12.35
C PRO A 244 -25.71 -3.13 12.55
N ILE A 245 -24.50 -3.37 12.02
CA ILE A 245 -23.73 -4.61 12.13
C ILE A 245 -22.32 -4.27 12.63
N PHE A 246 -21.80 -5.06 13.56
CA PHE A 246 -20.51 -4.79 14.20
C PHE A 246 -19.43 -5.76 13.74
N LEU A 247 -18.30 -5.21 13.30
CA LEU A 247 -17.13 -5.97 12.92
C LEU A 247 -16.61 -6.83 14.09
N PRO A 248 -15.98 -7.98 13.79
CA PRO A 248 -15.27 -8.74 14.81
C PRO A 248 -14.13 -7.91 15.42
N ALA A 249 -13.84 -8.12 16.71
CA ALA A 249 -12.75 -7.44 17.39
C ALA A 249 -11.40 -7.69 16.67
N TYR A 250 -10.57 -6.64 16.59
CA TYR A 250 -9.26 -6.67 15.94
C TYR A 250 -9.28 -7.04 14.43
N CYS A 251 -10.44 -7.01 13.76
CA CYS A 251 -10.58 -7.32 12.34
C CYS A 251 -10.74 -6.08 11.46
N ALA A 252 -9.92 -5.04 11.70
CA ALA A 252 -9.91 -3.81 10.90
C ALA A 252 -9.62 -4.06 9.40
N PHE A 253 -9.02 -5.20 9.06
CA PHE A 253 -8.80 -5.62 7.66
C PHE A 253 -10.09 -6.00 6.90
N TYR A 254 -11.23 -6.15 7.60
CA TYR A 254 -12.57 -6.22 7.02
C TYR A 254 -13.25 -4.85 6.93
N ASN A 255 -12.60 -3.76 7.33
CA ASN A 255 -13.17 -2.42 7.30
C ASN A 255 -12.59 -1.62 6.11
N PRO A 256 -13.32 -1.41 5.00
CA PRO A 256 -12.86 -0.60 3.87
C PRO A 256 -12.45 0.82 4.27
N ILE A 257 -13.11 1.41 5.28
CA ILE A 257 -12.86 2.82 5.66
C ILE A 257 -11.46 3.05 6.21
N GLU A 258 -10.86 2.04 6.83
CA GLU A 258 -9.48 2.08 7.34
C GLU A 258 -8.46 2.25 6.20
N TYR A 259 -8.68 1.56 5.09
CA TYR A 259 -7.86 1.71 3.88
C TYR A 259 -8.03 3.10 3.27
N VAL A 260 -9.27 3.59 3.22
CA VAL A 260 -9.60 4.94 2.73
C VAL A 260 -8.94 6.00 3.60
N PHE A 261 -8.98 5.89 4.92
CA PHE A 261 -8.25 6.77 5.83
C PHE A 261 -6.74 6.70 5.61
N GLY A 262 -6.19 5.52 5.31
CA GLY A 262 -4.80 5.35 4.87
C GLY A 262 -4.48 6.16 3.60
N LEU A 263 -5.32 6.08 2.58
CA LEU A 263 -5.18 6.83 1.32
C LEU A 263 -5.31 8.34 1.54
N ILE A 264 -6.29 8.78 2.32
CA ILE A 264 -6.48 10.19 2.69
C ILE A 264 -5.23 10.72 3.41
N LYS A 265 -4.69 9.98 4.39
CA LYS A 265 -3.43 10.32 5.08
C LYS A 265 -2.23 10.41 4.13
N LYS A 266 -2.15 9.56 3.10
CA LYS A 266 -1.14 9.66 2.05
C LYS A 266 -1.32 10.93 1.21
N SER A 267 -2.55 11.24 0.81
CA SER A 267 -2.88 12.46 0.05
C SER A 267 -2.51 13.71 0.83
N PHE A 268 -2.78 13.75 2.15
CA PHE A 268 -2.30 14.82 3.03
C PHE A 268 -0.79 15.00 2.97
N LYS A 269 0.00 13.93 3.11
CA LYS A 269 1.46 14.01 3.03
C LYS A 269 1.98 14.51 1.69
N ARG A 270 1.21 14.32 0.63
CA ARG A 270 1.55 14.78 -0.71
C ARG A 270 1.24 16.26 -0.89
N HIS A 271 0.04 16.70 -0.52
CA HIS A 271 -0.51 18.01 -0.88
C HIS A 271 -0.43 19.06 0.24
N TYR A 272 -0.29 18.65 1.50
CA TYR A 272 -0.17 19.59 2.62
C TYR A 272 1.15 20.36 2.54
N LYS A 273 1.05 21.68 2.42
CA LYS A 273 2.14 22.63 2.63
C LYS A 273 1.88 23.35 3.95
N GLU A 274 2.89 23.41 4.79
CA GLU A 274 2.82 24.15 6.05
C GLU A 274 2.61 25.65 5.76
N SER A 275 1.73 26.28 6.54
CA SER A 275 1.38 27.69 6.40
C SER A 275 0.68 28.16 7.68
N ALA A 276 1.15 29.27 8.24
CA ALA A 276 0.55 29.88 9.43
C ALA A 276 -0.90 30.29 9.19
N THR A 277 -1.20 30.77 7.98
CA THR A 277 -2.47 31.41 7.64
C THR A 277 -3.54 30.44 7.15
N LYS A 278 -3.18 29.26 6.62
CA LYS A 278 -4.17 28.31 6.10
C LYS A 278 -4.85 27.52 7.22
N ASP A 279 -6.18 27.58 7.23
CA ASP A 279 -7.00 26.73 8.07
C ASP A 279 -6.82 25.25 7.67
N LEU A 280 -6.50 24.42 8.67
CA LEU A 280 -6.33 22.98 8.52
C LEU A 280 -7.62 22.33 8.01
N LYS A 281 -8.78 22.83 8.46
CA LYS A 281 -10.10 22.32 8.06
C LYS A 281 -10.32 22.48 6.55
N LEU A 282 -9.96 23.63 5.97
CA LEU A 282 -10.10 23.85 4.52
C LEU A 282 -9.25 22.88 3.70
N VAL A 283 -8.02 22.58 4.14
CA VAL A 283 -7.16 21.60 3.47
C VAL A 283 -7.70 20.19 3.62
N ILE A 284 -8.30 19.86 4.77
CA ILE A 284 -8.95 18.59 4.99
C ILE A 284 -10.14 18.42 4.04
N MET A 285 -11.03 19.40 3.98
CA MET A 285 -12.22 19.34 3.13
C MET A 285 -11.86 19.27 1.64
N SER A 286 -10.82 19.97 1.19
CA SER A 286 -10.40 19.91 -0.21
C SER A 286 -9.88 18.52 -0.61
N ILE A 287 -9.16 17.84 0.29
CA ILE A 287 -8.72 16.45 0.06
C ILE A 287 -9.91 15.49 0.13
N LEU A 288 -10.79 15.59 1.12
CA LEU A 288 -11.95 14.69 1.22
C LEU A 288 -12.87 14.79 0.00
N LYS A 289 -12.97 15.98 -0.61
CA LYS A 289 -13.73 16.17 -1.86
C LYS A 289 -13.24 15.27 -2.99
N THR A 290 -11.94 14.95 -3.06
CA THR A 290 -11.40 14.03 -4.09
C THR A 290 -11.84 12.59 -3.87
N PHE A 291 -12.27 12.23 -2.65
CA PHE A 291 -12.74 10.89 -2.29
C PHE A 291 -14.27 10.76 -2.35
N LYS A 292 -15.02 11.84 -2.62
CA LYS A 292 -16.49 11.81 -2.70
C LYS A 292 -17.02 10.94 -3.86
N SER A 293 -16.26 10.83 -4.94
CA SER A 293 -16.60 10.03 -6.13
C SER A 293 -15.48 9.05 -6.49
N TYR A 294 -14.78 8.52 -5.48
CA TYR A 294 -13.66 7.61 -5.67
C TYR A 294 -14.17 6.16 -5.70
N ASP A 295 -13.88 5.42 -6.76
CA ASP A 295 -14.29 4.01 -6.88
C ASP A 295 -13.53 3.13 -5.87
N MET A 296 -14.24 2.71 -4.82
CA MET A 296 -13.74 1.86 -3.75
C MET A 296 -13.97 0.37 -4.03
N THR A 297 -14.40 -0.03 -5.23
CA THR A 297 -14.69 -1.44 -5.59
C THR A 297 -13.53 -2.38 -5.24
N ASN A 298 -12.29 -1.96 -5.53
CA ASN A 298 -11.11 -2.79 -5.23
C ASN A 298 -10.84 -2.89 -3.73
N ILE A 299 -11.09 -1.81 -2.97
CA ILE A 299 -10.94 -1.79 -1.51
C ILE A 299 -11.97 -2.72 -0.87
N PHE A 300 -13.24 -2.62 -1.29
CA PHE A 300 -14.32 -3.49 -0.81
C PHE A 300 -14.02 -4.96 -1.12
N ARG A 301 -13.61 -5.27 -2.35
CA ARG A 301 -13.23 -6.64 -2.75
C ARG A 301 -12.06 -7.17 -1.91
N HIS A 302 -11.08 -6.32 -1.61
CA HIS A 302 -9.92 -6.64 -0.79
C HIS A 302 -10.31 -6.91 0.67
N CYS A 303 -11.35 -6.24 1.18
CA CYS A 303 -11.90 -6.45 2.52
C CYS A 303 -12.89 -7.62 2.61
N GLY A 304 -13.16 -8.32 1.50
CA GLY A 304 -14.05 -9.48 1.46
C GLY A 304 -15.45 -9.23 0.89
N TYR A 305 -15.83 -7.99 0.54
CA TYR A 305 -17.15 -7.65 0.03
C TYR A 305 -17.20 -7.74 -1.50
N SER A 306 -18.03 -8.63 -2.03
CA SER A 306 -18.23 -8.82 -3.46
C SER A 306 -19.50 -8.15 -3.98
N LYS A 307 -19.52 -7.84 -5.29
CA LYS A 307 -20.67 -7.22 -5.97
C LYS A 307 -21.94 -8.08 -5.92
N GLN A 308 -21.83 -9.38 -5.68
CA GLN A 308 -22.95 -10.33 -5.62
C GLN A 308 -23.61 -10.44 -4.23
N GLY A 309 -23.31 -9.52 -3.29
CA GLY A 309 -23.85 -9.61 -1.93
C GLY A 309 -23.27 -10.80 -1.15
N ARG A 310 -22.03 -11.19 -1.46
CA ARG A 310 -21.32 -12.28 -0.76
C ARG A 310 -20.09 -11.74 -0.06
N PHE A 311 -19.92 -12.15 1.19
CA PHE A 311 -18.78 -11.80 2.02
C PHE A 311 -17.88 -13.02 2.13
N ASP A 312 -16.59 -12.85 1.84
CA ASP A 312 -15.60 -13.90 1.92
C ASP A 312 -14.60 -13.61 3.06
N PRO A 313 -14.76 -14.25 4.23
CA PRO A 313 -13.84 -14.04 5.35
C PRO A 313 -12.44 -14.63 5.08
N SER A 314 -12.31 -15.59 4.16
CA SER A 314 -11.02 -16.27 3.93
C SER A 314 -9.97 -15.35 3.30
N LYS A 315 -10.40 -14.37 2.50
CA LYS A 315 -9.51 -13.40 1.82
C LYS A 315 -8.53 -12.67 2.72
N ARG A 316 -8.81 -12.59 4.03
CA ARG A 316 -7.94 -11.93 4.99
C ARG A 316 -7.38 -12.85 6.05
N LEU A 317 -7.98 -14.01 6.27
CA LEU A 317 -7.56 -14.94 7.32
C LEU A 317 -6.44 -15.89 6.88
N VAL A 318 -6.30 -16.15 5.58
CA VAL A 318 -5.25 -17.03 5.08
C VAL A 318 -3.94 -16.25 4.94
N ASP A 319 -2.88 -16.76 5.56
CA ASP A 319 -1.51 -16.35 5.29
C ASP A 319 -1.12 -16.93 3.91
N GLU A 320 -0.82 -16.04 2.95
CA GLU A 320 -0.22 -16.26 1.62
C GLU A 320 -1.09 -16.15 0.35
N ASP A 321 -0.43 -15.52 -0.64
CA ASP A 321 -0.59 -15.63 -2.09
C ASP A 321 -1.86 -15.12 -2.78
N ASP A 322 -2.13 -13.82 -2.64
CA ASP A 322 -2.68 -13.09 -3.78
C ASP A 322 -1.78 -11.90 -4.14
N ALA A 323 -1.00 -12.12 -5.19
CA ALA A 323 -0.21 -11.10 -5.85
C ALA A 323 -1.13 -9.97 -6.34
N SER A 324 -0.70 -8.73 -6.08
CA SER A 324 -1.20 -7.50 -6.72
C SER A 324 -2.73 -7.32 -6.73
N SER A 325 -3.31 -6.94 -5.60
CA SER A 325 -4.32 -5.88 -5.67
C SER A 325 -3.60 -4.55 -5.47
N ASP A 326 -2.92 -4.08 -6.52
CA ASP A 326 -2.49 -2.69 -6.59
C ASP A 326 -3.77 -1.86 -6.51
N ILE A 327 -4.07 -1.37 -5.30
CA ILE A 327 -5.03 -0.29 -5.10
C ILE A 327 -4.48 0.85 -5.95
N ASN A 328 -5.12 1.09 -7.09
CA ASN A 328 -4.64 1.99 -8.12
C ASN A 328 -4.46 3.38 -7.49
N ASP A 329 -3.21 3.74 -7.18
CA ASP A 329 -2.81 4.97 -6.46
C ASP A 329 -2.75 6.17 -7.43
N ASN A 330 -3.41 6.08 -8.59
CA ASN A 330 -3.43 7.08 -9.67
C ASN A 330 -3.95 8.47 -9.24
N MET A 331 -4.56 8.60 -8.05
CA MET A 331 -4.87 9.90 -7.44
C MET A 331 -3.62 10.63 -6.89
N LEU A 332 -2.46 9.98 -6.90
CA LEU A 332 -1.17 10.56 -6.57
C LEU A 332 -0.46 11.13 -7.81
N GLU A 333 -1.15 11.69 -8.80
CA GLU A 333 -0.46 12.53 -9.79
C GLU A 333 -0.23 13.93 -9.21
N TYR A 334 0.96 14.49 -9.44
CA TYR A 334 1.28 15.85 -8.98
C TYR A 334 0.65 16.81 -9.97
N VAL A 335 -0.37 17.55 -9.56
CA VAL A 335 -0.88 18.68 -10.34
C VAL A 335 -0.06 19.91 -9.96
N PRO A 336 0.71 20.52 -10.88
CA PRO A 336 1.41 21.76 -10.60
C PRO A 336 0.37 22.84 -10.25
N VAL A 337 0.51 23.43 -9.06
CA VAL A 337 -0.20 24.66 -8.76
C VAL A 337 0.55 25.75 -9.50
N HIS A 338 -0.04 26.28 -10.57
CA HIS A 338 0.39 27.57 -11.12
C HIS A 338 0.06 28.62 -10.06
N GLU A 339 1.09 29.12 -9.37
CA GLU A 339 0.97 30.34 -8.60
C GLU A 339 0.88 31.47 -9.64
N ASP A 340 -0.33 32.02 -9.83
CA ASP A 340 -0.49 33.29 -10.52
C ASP A 340 0.25 34.34 -9.69
N GLU A 341 1.47 34.65 -10.11
CA GLU A 341 2.18 35.86 -9.72
C GLU A 341 1.34 37.05 -10.18
N ARG A 342 0.44 37.53 -9.30
CA ARG A 342 -0.04 38.89 -9.41
C ARG A 342 1.09 39.80 -8.94
N GLU A 343 1.83 40.31 -9.92
CA GLU A 343 2.61 41.53 -9.78
C GLU A 343 1.67 42.64 -9.29
N GLU A 344 1.90 43.12 -8.07
CA GLU A 344 1.37 44.40 -7.61
C GLU A 344 2.28 45.49 -8.19
N GLU A 345 1.76 46.27 -9.13
CA GLU A 345 2.17 47.66 -9.41
C GLU A 345 1.50 48.62 -8.44
#